data_AF-A0A4U0VMQ3-F1
#
_entry.id   AF-A0A4U0VMQ3-F1
#
_cell.length_a   1.000
_cell.length_b   1.000
_cell.length_c   1.000
_cell.angle_alpha   90.00
_cell.angle_beta   90.00
_cell.angle_gamma   90.00
#
_symmetry.space_group_name_H-M   'P 1'
#
loop_
_entity.id
_entity.type
_entity.pdbx_description
1 polymer ?
#
loop_
_entity_poly.entity_id
_entity_poly.type
_entity_poly.pdbx_seq_one_letter_code
_entity_poly.pdbx_strand_id
1 'polypeptide(L)'
;MKTTWKEIAPVPTSQEFLDIVLSRTQRRLPTQIRAGFKIHRIRAFYIRKVKYTAETFSEKLSAILDGFPRLADIHPFHKDLLNTLYDADHFRIALGQLNTAKGLIET
;
A
#
# COMPACT_ATOMS: atom_id res chain seq x y z
N MET A 1 3.90 25.69 3.01
CA MET A 1 4.51 25.07 1.81
C MET A 1 5.62 24.13 2.28
N LYS A 2 5.52 22.83 2.04
CA LYS A 2 6.49 21.84 2.56
C LYS A 2 7.81 22.02 1.77
N THR A 3 8.90 22.35 2.46
CA THR A 3 10.21 22.64 1.85
C THR A 3 11.18 21.46 1.92
N THR A 4 10.83 20.38 2.65
CA THR A 4 11.66 19.19 2.84
C THR A 4 10.82 17.91 2.92
N TRP A 5 11.31 16.82 2.30
CA TRP A 5 10.67 15.49 2.25
C TRP A 5 11.46 14.41 2.99
N LYS A 6 11.90 14.68 4.22
CA LYS A 6 12.67 13.73 5.03
C LYS A 6 11.81 12.65 5.71
N GLU A 7 10.50 12.84 5.73
CA GLU A 7 9.54 11.99 6.46
C GLU A 7 8.96 10.84 5.61
N ILE A 8 9.47 10.62 4.40
CA ILE A 8 9.00 9.53 3.54
C ILE A 8 9.53 8.21 4.10
N ALA A 9 8.63 7.30 4.45
CA ALA A 9 9.00 5.96 4.89
C ALA A 9 9.66 5.17 3.74
N PRO A 10 10.62 4.28 4.04
CA PRO A 10 11.20 3.41 3.02
C PRO A 10 10.13 2.60 2.30
N VAL A 11 10.17 2.62 0.96
CA VAL A 11 9.28 1.82 0.12
C VAL A 11 9.86 0.40 0.04
N PRO A 12 9.14 -0.64 0.51
CA PRO A 12 9.62 -2.02 0.44
C PRO A 12 9.62 -2.52 -1.01
N THR A 13 10.46 -3.52 -1.27
CA THR A 13 10.40 -4.29 -2.52
C THR A 13 9.09 -5.09 -2.60
N SER A 14 8.75 -5.61 -3.78
CA SER A 14 7.55 -6.44 -3.96
C SER A 14 7.52 -7.66 -3.04
N GLN A 15 8.66 -8.34 -2.88
CA GLN A 15 8.78 -9.51 -2.01
C GLN A 15 8.61 -9.15 -0.54
N GLU A 16 9.33 -8.12 -0.07
CA GLU A 16 9.19 -7.63 1.31
C GLU A 16 7.77 -7.17 1.60
N PHE A 17 7.12 -6.53 0.62
CA PHE A 17 5.74 -6.07 0.76
C PHE A 17 4.78 -7.23 1.02
N LEU A 18 4.89 -8.30 0.23
CA LEU A 18 4.12 -9.52 0.43
C LEU A 18 4.39 -10.13 1.81
N ASP A 19 5.66 -10.27 2.18
CA ASP A 19 6.06 -10.90 3.44
C ASP A 19 5.58 -10.10 4.66
N ILE A 20 5.69 -8.77 4.62
CA ILE A 20 5.20 -7.89 5.68
C ILE A 20 3.68 -8.05 5.88
N VAL A 21 2.91 -8.03 4.79
CA VAL A 21 1.45 -8.08 4.87
C VAL A 21 0.97 -9.47 5.29
N LEU A 22 1.48 -10.54 4.67
CA LEU A 22 1.08 -11.92 5.00
C LEU A 22 1.51 -12.32 6.40
N SER A 23 2.70 -11.91 6.85
CA SER A 23 3.16 -12.11 8.22
C SER A 23 2.26 -11.39 9.24
N ARG A 24 1.84 -10.15 8.95
CA ARG A 24 0.90 -9.39 9.80
C ARG A 24 -0.45 -10.10 9.87
N THR A 25 -1.00 -10.56 8.76
CA THR A 25 -2.26 -11.33 8.71
C THR A 25 -2.19 -12.59 9.55
N GLN A 26 -1.10 -13.36 9.45
CA GLN A 26 -0.94 -14.59 10.22
C GLN A 26 -0.81 -14.33 11.73
N ARG A 27 -0.06 -13.30 12.14
CA ARG A 27 0.16 -12.96 13.55
C ARG A 27 -1.07 -12.34 14.23
N ARG A 28 -1.90 -11.58 13.49
CA ARG A 28 -3.02 -10.81 14.05
C ARG A 28 -4.36 -11.56 14.04
N LEU A 29 -4.51 -12.57 13.17
CA LEU A 29 -5.76 -13.31 13.01
C LEU A 29 -5.66 -14.74 13.56
N PRO A 30 -6.78 -15.35 13.99
CA PRO A 30 -6.79 -16.75 14.36
C PRO A 30 -6.37 -17.65 13.18
N THR A 31 -5.69 -18.75 13.49
CA THR A 31 -5.10 -19.67 12.50
C THR A 31 -5.73 -21.05 12.48
N GLN A 32 -6.35 -21.50 13.57
CA GLN A 32 -6.90 -22.84 13.67
C GLN A 32 -8.42 -22.88 13.43
N ILE A 33 -8.86 -23.86 12.62
CA ILE A 33 -10.26 -24.25 12.44
C ILE A 33 -10.37 -25.78 12.46
N ARG A 34 -11.59 -26.30 12.65
CA ARG A 34 -11.87 -27.74 12.62
C ARG A 34 -13.06 -28.02 11.70
N ALA A 35 -13.05 -29.19 11.05
CA ALA A 35 -14.07 -29.58 10.07
C ALA A 35 -15.49 -29.67 10.66
N GLY A 36 -15.65 -29.94 11.96
CA GLY A 36 -16.95 -30.01 12.62
C GLY A 36 -17.61 -28.67 12.97
N PHE A 37 -17.01 -27.53 12.61
CA PHE A 37 -17.61 -26.22 12.88
C PHE A 37 -18.77 -25.92 11.93
N LYS A 38 -19.78 -25.18 12.42
CA LYS A 38 -20.88 -24.67 11.59
C LYS A 38 -20.31 -23.91 10.37
N ILE A 39 -20.86 -24.17 9.18
CA ILE A 39 -20.40 -23.58 7.92
C ILE A 39 -20.28 -22.06 7.96
N HIS A 40 -21.20 -21.38 8.65
CA HIS A 40 -21.16 -19.92 8.82
C HIS A 40 -19.86 -19.46 9.48
N ARG A 41 -19.36 -20.19 10.49
CA ARG A 41 -18.10 -19.87 11.19
C ARG A 41 -16.90 -20.08 10.28
N ILE A 42 -16.88 -21.14 9.47
CA ILE A 42 -15.80 -21.43 8.53
C ILE A 42 -15.74 -20.34 7.44
N ARG A 43 -16.90 -19.95 6.88
CA ARG A 43 -16.98 -18.84 5.92
C ARG A 43 -16.49 -17.54 6.53
N ALA A 44 -17.00 -17.17 7.71
CA ALA A 44 -16.58 -15.96 8.42
C ALA A 44 -15.07 -15.94 8.71
N PHE A 45 -14.48 -17.10 9.04
CA PHE A 45 -13.04 -17.22 9.28
C PHE A 45 -12.21 -16.84 8.04
N TYR A 46 -12.56 -17.37 6.86
CA TYR A 46 -11.83 -17.07 5.62
C TYR A 46 -12.13 -15.67 5.08
N ILE A 47 -13.39 -15.22 5.14
CA ILE A 47 -13.76 -13.85 4.74
C ILE A 47 -12.97 -12.83 5.55
N ARG A 48 -12.82 -13.05 6.87
CA ARG A 48 -12.02 -12.18 7.73
C ARG A 48 -10.55 -12.12 7.29
N LYS A 49 -9.96 -13.25 6.88
CA LYS A 49 -8.58 -13.29 6.38
C LYS A 49 -8.41 -12.51 5.09
N VAL A 50 -9.32 -12.69 4.14
CA VAL A 50 -9.28 -11.97 2.84
C VAL A 50 -9.43 -10.48 3.06
N LYS A 51 -10.48 -10.05 3.78
CA LYS A 51 -10.75 -8.63 4.03
C LYS A 51 -9.61 -7.93 4.77
N TYR A 52 -9.13 -8.51 5.86
CA TYR A 52 -8.04 -7.93 6.63
C TYR A 52 -6.74 -7.80 5.81
N THR A 53 -6.48 -8.77 4.92
CA THR A 53 -5.31 -8.73 4.04
C THR A 53 -5.45 -7.63 2.99
N ALA A 54 -6.61 -7.52 2.35
CA ALA A 54 -6.91 -6.46 1.38
C ALA A 54 -6.81 -5.06 2.03
N GLU A 55 -7.42 -4.87 3.21
CA GLU A 55 -7.32 -3.63 3.99
C GLU A 55 -5.86 -3.29 4.32
N THR A 56 -5.08 -4.27 4.77
CA THR A 56 -3.66 -4.05 5.09
C THR A 56 -2.83 -3.64 3.87
N PHE A 57 -3.10 -4.23 2.70
CA PHE A 57 -2.46 -3.82 1.45
C PHE A 57 -2.84 -2.39 1.06
N SER A 58 -4.14 -2.06 1.12
CA SER A 58 -4.64 -0.72 0.80
C SER A 58 -4.09 0.35 1.75
N GLU A 59 -4.05 0.09 3.06
CA GLU A 59 -3.45 0.98 4.07
C GLU A 59 -2.00 1.33 3.71
N LYS A 60 -1.21 0.31 3.37
CA LYS A 60 0.21 0.49 3.06
C LYS A 60 0.43 1.22 1.73
N LEU A 61 -0.34 0.90 0.69
CA LEU A 61 -0.28 1.62 -0.59
C LEU A 61 -0.70 3.07 -0.42
N SER A 62 -1.74 3.34 0.38
CA SER A 62 -2.18 4.70 0.70
C SER A 62 -1.08 5.48 1.42
N ALA A 63 -0.43 4.88 2.41
CA ALA A 63 0.68 5.51 3.11
C ALA A 63 1.86 5.88 2.19
N ILE A 64 2.14 5.06 1.16
CA ILE A 64 3.13 5.40 0.13
C ILE A 64 2.64 6.58 -0.70
N LEU A 65 1.43 6.50 -1.26
CA LEU A 65 0.85 7.55 -2.12
C LEU A 65 0.74 8.91 -1.41
N ASP A 66 0.39 8.91 -0.12
CA ASP A 66 0.25 10.13 0.69
C ASP A 66 1.60 10.68 1.17
N GLY A 67 2.64 9.83 1.23
CA GLY A 67 3.99 10.23 1.63
C GLY A 67 4.74 11.03 0.56
N PHE A 68 4.51 10.72 -0.71
CA PHE A 68 5.20 11.36 -1.83
C PHE A 68 4.55 12.70 -2.25
N PRO A 69 5.35 13.71 -2.65
CA PRO A 69 4.81 14.98 -3.14
C PRO A 69 4.05 14.82 -4.44
N ARG A 70 2.88 15.46 -4.53
CA ARG A 70 2.17 15.66 -5.80
C ARG A 70 2.85 16.77 -6.59
N LEU A 71 3.32 16.46 -7.81
CA LEU A 71 4.05 17.40 -8.65
C LEU A 71 3.25 18.66 -9.04
N ALA A 72 1.92 18.59 -8.99
CA ALA A 72 1.04 19.73 -9.24
C ALA A 72 0.99 20.73 -8.07
N ASP A 73 1.28 20.28 -6.85
CA ASP A 73 1.07 21.04 -5.62
C ASP A 73 2.39 21.61 -5.02
N ILE A 74 3.51 21.41 -5.70
CA ILE A 74 4.84 21.87 -5.28
C ILE A 74 5.29 23.12 -6.06
N HIS A 75 6.21 23.88 -5.47
CA HIS A 75 6.79 25.06 -6.14
C HIS A 75 7.40 24.70 -7.50
N PRO A 76 7.29 25.56 -8.54
CA PRO A 76 7.95 25.34 -9.83
C PRO A 76 9.44 24.99 -9.71
N PHE A 77 10.18 25.69 -8.84
CA PHE A 77 11.59 25.35 -8.57
C PHE A 77 11.82 23.88 -8.16
N HIS A 78 11.02 23.37 -7.23
CA HIS A 78 11.18 21.98 -6.77
C HIS A 78 10.68 20.98 -7.80
N LYS A 79 9.66 21.36 -8.58
CA LYS A 79 9.17 20.55 -9.70
C LYS A 79 10.25 20.40 -10.78
N ASP A 80 10.90 21.50 -11.17
CA ASP A 80 11.95 21.49 -12.17
C ASP A 80 13.17 20.70 -11.68
N LEU A 81 13.54 20.86 -10.40
CA LEU A 81 14.60 20.08 -9.78
C LEU A 81 14.29 18.57 -9.77
N LEU A 82 13.06 18.18 -9.40
CA LEU A 82 12.63 16.77 -9.44
C LEU A 82 12.63 16.23 -10.86
N ASN A 83 12.21 17.03 -11.83
CA ASN A 83 12.23 16.65 -13.24
C ASN A 83 13.66 16.35 -13.72
N THR A 84 14.62 17.23 -13.37
CA THR A 84 16.03 17.04 -13.75
C THR A 84 16.68 15.84 -13.05
N LEU A 85 16.35 15.57 -11.79
CA LEU A 85 17.00 14.50 -11.01
C LEU A 85 16.35 13.13 -11.16
N TYR A 86 15.03 13.06 -11.35
CA TYR A 86 14.26 11.82 -11.21
C TYR A 86 13.32 11.52 -12.39
N ASP A 87 13.24 12.40 -13.38
CA ASP A 87 12.22 12.38 -14.42
C ASP A 87 10.79 12.46 -13.85
N ALA A 88 10.15 13.62 -14.04
CA ALA A 88 8.82 13.88 -13.51
C ALA A 88 7.75 12.94 -14.07
N ASP A 89 7.92 12.47 -15.32
CA ASP A 89 6.97 11.55 -15.94
C ASP A 89 7.12 10.14 -15.40
N HIS A 90 8.36 9.66 -15.23
CA HIS A 90 8.60 8.36 -14.59
C HIS A 90 8.01 8.33 -13.17
N PHE A 91 8.25 9.39 -12.39
CA PHE A 91 7.71 9.53 -11.04
C PHE A 91 6.16 9.49 -11.02
N ARG A 92 5.51 10.25 -11.92
CA ARG A 92 4.05 10.30 -12.02
C ARG A 92 3.45 8.95 -12.44
N ILE A 93 4.07 8.27 -13.41
CA ILE A 93 3.61 6.96 -13.89
C ILE A 93 3.72 5.92 -12.78
N ALA A 94 4.83 5.90 -12.04
CA ALA A 94 5.04 4.96 -10.94
C ALA A 94 3.97 5.11 -9.84
N LEU A 95 3.68 6.34 -9.40
CA LEU A 95 2.61 6.60 -8.43
C LEU A 95 1.22 6.27 -9.00
N GLY A 96 0.99 6.53 -10.29
CA GLY A 96 -0.25 6.15 -10.97
C GLY A 96 -0.48 4.63 -10.97
N GLN A 97 0.56 3.83 -11.23
CA GLN A 97 0.50 2.38 -11.17
C GLN A 97 0.16 1.86 -9.77
N LEU A 98 0.75 2.46 -8.72
CA LEU A 98 0.43 2.11 -7.33
C LEU A 98 -1.03 2.44 -6.97
N ASN A 99 -1.56 3.57 -7.45
CA ASN A 99 -2.97 3.92 -7.25
C ASN A 99 -3.91 2.95 -7.97
N THR A 100 -3.58 2.54 -9.19
CA THR A 100 -4.33 1.49 -9.90
C THR A 100 -4.26 0.15 -9.17
N ALA A 101 -3.08 -0.25 -8.68
CA ALA A 101 -2.92 -1.48 -7.91
C ALA A 101 -3.77 -1.47 -6.63
N LYS A 102 -3.84 -0.33 -5.93
CA LYS A 102 -4.73 -0.14 -4.77
C LYS A 102 -6.20 -0.36 -5.17
N GLY A 103 -6.66 0.27 -6.25
CA GLY A 103 -8.04 0.12 -6.73
C GLY A 103 -8.38 -1.32 -7.09
N LEU A 104 -7.44 -2.06 -7.69
CA LEU A 104 -7.62 -3.48 -8.02
C LEU A 104 -7.72 -4.40 -6.79
N ILE A 105 -7.15 -4.00 -5.65
CA ILE A 105 -7.21 -4.77 -4.39
C ILE A 105 -8.52 -4.49 -3.64
N GLU A 106 -9.08 -3.29 -3.80
CA GLU A 106 -10.33 -2.88 -3.15
C GLU A 106 -11.60 -3.32 -3.90
N THR A 107 -11.47 -3.72 -5.17
CA THR A 107 -12.55 -4.23 -6.03
C THR A 107 -12.84 -5.70 -5.74
#